data_AF-A0A4Q3SSU2-F1
#
_entry.id   AF-A0A4Q3SSU2-F1
#
_cell.length_a   1.000
_cell.length_b   1.000
_cell.length_c   1.000
_cell.angle_alpha   90.00
_cell.angle_beta   90.00
_cell.angle_gamma   90.00
#
_symmetry.space_group_name_H-M   'P 1'
#
loop_
_entity.id
_entity.type
_entity.pdbx_description
1 polymer ?
#
loop_
_entity_poly.entity_id
_entity_poly.type
_entity_poly.pdbx_seq_one_letter_code
_entity_poly.pdbx_strand_id
1 'polypeptide(L)' 'MSQPAPQGTTPSSMAAPSLIAVIFINMLGFGIIVPLLPFYAKSFDAPAWQITL' A
#
# COMPACT_ATOMS: atom_id res chain seq x y z
N MET A 1 42.42 11.82 -6.48
CA MET A 1 41.09 11.52 -7.08
C MET A 1 40.06 12.19 -6.18
N SER A 2 39.49 13.31 -6.61
CA SER A 2 38.54 14.08 -5.78
C SER A 2 37.12 13.58 -6.02
N GLN A 3 36.51 12.99 -5.00
CA GLN A 3 35.11 12.55 -5.02
C GLN A 3 34.19 13.79 -5.16
N PRO A 4 33.17 13.80 -6.02
CA PRO A 4 32.19 14.89 -6.04
C PRO A 4 31.40 14.90 -4.73
N ALA A 5 31.13 16.10 -4.21
CA ALA A 5 30.35 16.28 -2.97
C ALA A 5 28.92 15.72 -3.12
N PRO A 6 28.29 15.24 -2.03
CA PRO A 6 26.90 14.78 -2.07
C PRO A 6 26.00 15.96 -2.47
N GLN A 7 25.35 15.87 -3.62
CA GLN A 7 24.35 16.86 -4.01
C GLN A 7 23.15 16.71 -3.07
N GLY A 8 22.85 17.75 -2.30
CA GLY A 8 21.66 17.79 -1.47
C GLY A 8 20.41 17.75 -2.35
N THR A 9 19.65 16.66 -2.28
CA THR A 9 18.34 16.54 -2.92
C THR A 9 17.43 17.65 -2.40
N THR A 10 17.04 18.58 -3.27
CA THR A 10 16.02 19.57 -2.94
C THR A 10 14.70 18.87 -2.62
N PRO A 11 14.07 19.16 -1.47
CA PRO A 11 12.82 18.53 -1.11
C PRO A 11 11.75 18.88 -2.15
N SER A 12 11.13 17.85 -2.74
CA SER A 12 10.06 18.05 -3.71
C SER A 12 8.78 18.44 -2.98
N SER A 13 8.20 19.59 -3.33
CA SER A 13 6.96 20.11 -2.74
C SER A 13 5.79 19.11 -2.84
N MET A 14 5.83 18.22 -3.83
CA MET A 14 4.81 17.20 -4.06
C MET A 14 5.03 15.90 -3.26
N ALA A 15 6.18 15.69 -2.62
CA ALA A 15 6.45 14.43 -1.91
C ALA A 15 5.40 14.11 -0.84
N ALA A 16 5.10 15.07 0.04
CA ALA A 16 4.15 14.85 1.13
C ALA A 16 2.71 14.64 0.63
N PRO A 17 2.14 15.49 -0.25
CA PRO A 17 0.82 15.24 -0.83
C PRO A 17 0.72 13.90 -1.57
N SER A 18 1.75 13.52 -2.35
CA SER A 18 1.77 12.23 -3.05
C SER A 18 1.78 11.05 -2.09
N LEU A 19 2.61 11.08 -1.05
CA LEU A 19 2.64 10.04 -0.03
C LEU A 19 1.29 9.91 0.69
N ILE A 20 0.68 11.03 1.06
CA ILE A 20 -0.66 11.04 1.69
C ILE A 20 -1.70 10.43 0.76
N ALA A 21 -1.70 10.79 -0.53
CA ALA A 21 -2.62 10.23 -1.50
C ALA A 21 -2.43 8.70 -1.65
N VAL A 22 -1.17 8.24 -1.73
CA VAL A 22 -0.85 6.80 -1.80
C VAL A 22 -1.33 6.07 -0.56
N ILE A 23 -1.10 6.63 0.64
CA ILE A 23 -1.55 6.02 1.90
C ILE A 23 -3.09 5.98 1.95
N PHE A 24 -3.76 7.07 1.57
CA PHE A 24 -5.21 7.13 1.52
C PHE A 24 -5.80 6.06 0.59
N ILE A 25 -5.27 5.94 -0.63
CA ILE A 25 -5.71 4.92 -1.59
C ILE A 25 -5.45 3.50 -1.04
N ASN A 26 -4.29 3.27 -0.42
CA ASN A 26 -4.00 1.98 0.23
C ASN A 26 -5.02 1.67 1.33
N MET A 27 -5.30 2.63 2.22
CA MET A 27 -6.28 2.44 3.31
C MET A 27 -7.69 2.19 2.79
N LEU A 28 -8.09 2.87 1.72
CA LEU A 28 -9.39 2.63 1.06
C LEU A 28 -9.45 1.25 0.41
N GLY A 29 -8.37 0.84 -0.28
CA GLY A 29 -8.23 -0.49 -0.86
C GLY A 29 -8.31 -1.60 0.19
N PHE A 30 -7.50 -1.51 1.25
CA PHE A 30 -7.53 -2.47 2.36
C PHE A 30 -8.88 -2.47 3.10
N GLY A 31 -9.46 -1.28 3.34
CA GLY A 31 -10.74 -1.14 4.02
C GLY A 31 -11.92 -1.77 3.27
N ILE A 32 -11.82 -1.90 1.94
CA ILE A 32 -12.82 -2.58 1.11
C ILE A 32 -12.48 -4.07 0.91
N ILE A 33 -11.22 -4.40 0.62
CA ILE A 33 -10.81 -5.77 0.28
C ILE A 33 -10.90 -6.69 1.50
N VAL A 34 -10.40 -6.27 2.67
CA VAL A 34 -10.34 -7.13 3.86
C VAL A 34 -11.72 -7.63 4.29
N PRO A 35 -12.77 -6.79 4.39
CA PRO A 35 -14.12 -7.26 4.68
C PRO A 35 -14.73 -8.11 3.56
N LEU A 36 -14.27 -7.96 2.31
CA LEU A 36 -14.82 -8.68 1.16
C LEU A 36 -14.25 -10.10 1.01
N LEU A 37 -13.01 -10.33 1.45
CA LEU A 37 -12.34 -11.64 1.43
C LEU A 37 -13.20 -12.82 1.96
N PRO A 38 -13.87 -12.74 3.13
CA PRO A 38 -14.70 -13.84 3.62
C PRO A 38 -15.93 -14.11 2.76
N PHE A 39 -16.44 -13.13 2.01
CA PHE A 39 -17.54 -13.34 1.07
C PHE A 39 -17.03 -14.01 -0.21
N TYR A 40 -15.88 -13.58 -0.71
CA TYR A 40 -15.21 -14.24 -1.82
C TYR A 40 -14.94 -15.72 -1.49
N ALA A 41 -14.43 -16.01 -0.29
CA ALA A 41 -14.21 -17.37 0.22
C ALA A 41 -15.43 -18.30 0.06
N LYS A 42 -16.60 -17.81 0.49
CA LYS A 42 -17.86 -18.57 0.46
C LYS A 42 -18.31 -18.87 -0.97
N SER A 43 -18.05 -17.96 -1.91
CA SER A 43 -18.37 -18.16 -3.33
C SER A 43 -17.56 -19.30 -3.96
N PHE A 44 -16.37 -19.59 -3.44
CA PHE A 44 -15.46 -20.61 -3.96
C PHE A 44 -15.42 -21.89 -3.10
N ASP A 45 -16.31 -22.03 -2.10
CA ASP A 45 -16.34 -23.14 -1.13
C ASP A 45 -14.96 -23.38 -0.46
N ALA A 46 -14.18 -22.31 -0.33
CA ALA A 46 -12.82 -22.38 0.20
C ALA A 46 -12.88 -22.48 1.73
N PRO A 47 -12.27 -23.50 2.34
CA PRO A 47 -12.28 -23.63 3.78
C PRO A 47 -11.47 -22.50 4.42
N ALA A 48 -11.99 -21.94 5.51
CA ALA A 48 -11.53 -20.67 6.11
C ALA A 48 -10.01 -20.61 6.41
N TRP A 49 -9.36 -21.76 6.64
CA TRP A 49 -7.93 -21.87 6.94
C TRP A 49 -7.00 -21.54 5.76
N GLN A 50 -7.48 -21.52 4.51
CA GLN A 50 -6.68 -21.12 3.35
C GLN A 50 -6.58 -19.60 3.20
N ILE A 51 -7.39 -18.85 3.95
CA ILE A 51 -7.53 -17.38 3.84
C ILE A 51 -6.91 -16.67 5.05
N THR A 52 -6.56 -17.43 6.09
CA THR A 52 -6.07 -16.90 7.38
C THR A 52 -4.62 -17.26 7.71
N LEU A 53 -3.90 -17.97 6.84
CA LEU A 53 -2.49 -18.35 7.05
C LEU A 53 -1.60 -17.88 5.90
#